data_AF-A0A1Q4Z121-F1
#
_entry.id   AF-A0A1Q4Z121-F1
#
_cell.length_a   1.000
_cell.length_b   1.000
_cell.length_c   1.000
_cell.angle_alpha   90.00
_cell.angle_beta   90.00
_cell.angle_gamma   90.00
#
_symmetry.space_group_name_H-M   'P 1'
#
loop_
_entity.id
_entity.type
_entity.pdbx_description
1 polymer ?
#
loop_
_entity_poly.entity_id
_entity_poly.type
_entity_poly.pdbx_seq_one_letter_code
_entity_poly.pdbx_strand_id
1 'polypeptide(L)'
;MASRQQHQLVTALARTAADLARTAGQPVSDPVLHEIEQTLHGVLAHPGVAEQWSRGRLVKVPEAAVGFADVTPGTVPTRPAPAEGPTPRKEPEPGKEQGRASERRMRDLGRARTEAEEADAEVGRRGQELGEARDRQAAAGSHAEEAADRVRRAEHELGEARKAESAAGAVVAEAGTAVSAAEHALREARRVAGRAARAVQRLEQQAEP
;
A
#
# COMPACT_ATOMS: atom_id res chain seq x y z
N MET A 1 1.88 28.08 8.92
CA MET A 1 2.79 26.91 9.00
C MET A 1 2.14 25.61 8.51
N ALA A 2 0.86 25.34 8.80
CA ALA A 2 0.17 24.08 8.42
C ALA A 2 0.12 23.78 6.90
N SER A 3 -0.06 24.80 6.05
CA SER A 3 -0.20 24.63 4.60
C SER A 3 1.05 24.03 3.91
N ARG A 4 2.25 24.31 4.43
CA ARG A 4 3.51 23.81 3.83
C ARG A 4 3.74 22.33 4.11
N GLN A 5 3.39 21.88 5.32
CA GLN A 5 3.46 20.47 5.72
C GLN A 5 2.40 19.64 4.99
N GLN A 6 1.19 20.19 4.82
CA GLN A 6 0.13 19.55 4.05
C GLN A 6 0.53 19.35 2.58
N HIS A 7 1.12 20.37 1.95
CA HIS A 7 1.58 20.27 0.56
C HIS A 7 2.66 19.19 0.39
N GLN A 8 3.63 19.13 1.31
CA GLN A 8 4.67 18.10 1.30
C GLN A 8 4.09 16.69 1.46
N LEU A 9 3.09 16.51 2.32
CA LEU A 9 2.42 15.23 2.52
C LEU A 9 1.64 14.79 1.27
N VAL A 10 0.91 15.71 0.64
CA VAL A 10 0.15 15.41 -0.59
C VAL A 10 1.07 15.05 -1.75
N THR A 11 2.17 15.77 -1.95
CA THR A 11 3.18 15.43 -2.97
C THR A 11 3.83 14.07 -2.70
N ALA A 12 4.11 13.74 -1.44
CA ALA A 12 4.64 12.43 -1.08
C ALA A 12 3.64 11.30 -1.38
N LEU A 13 2.35 11.50 -1.07
CA LEU A 13 1.28 10.55 -1.37
C LEU A 13 1.09 10.33 -2.88
N ALA A 14 1.11 11.40 -3.67
CA ALA A 14 0.99 11.31 -5.13
C ALA A 14 2.16 10.54 -5.77
N ARG A 15 3.39 10.74 -5.28
CA ARG A 15 4.57 9.99 -5.74
C ARG A 15 4.48 8.51 -5.39
N THR A 16 4.05 8.18 -4.18
CA THR A 16 3.82 6.79 -3.77
C THR A 16 2.76 6.10 -4.65
N ALA A 17 1.68 6.81 -5.00
CA ALA A 17 0.66 6.31 -5.92
C ALA A 17 1.24 6.07 -7.34
N ALA A 18 2.12 6.96 -7.82
CA ALA A 18 2.82 6.81 -9.10
C ALA A 18 3.70 5.55 -9.13
N ASP A 19 4.43 5.30 -8.04
CA ASP A 19 5.34 4.16 -7.92
C ASP A 19 4.58 2.83 -7.84
N LEU A 20 3.45 2.80 -7.14
CA LEU A 20 2.54 1.65 -7.10
C LEU A 20 1.95 1.36 -8.48
N ALA A 21 1.50 2.38 -9.21
CA ALA A 21 0.95 2.22 -10.55
C ALA A 21 2.01 1.72 -11.56
N ARG A 22 3.26 2.21 -11.44
CA ARG A 22 4.39 1.71 -12.21
C ARG A 22 4.68 0.22 -11.93
N THR A 23 4.61 -0.17 -10.67
CA THR A 23 4.79 -1.58 -10.24
C THR A 23 3.68 -2.49 -10.77
N ALA A 24 2.46 -1.95 -10.93
CA ALA A 24 1.32 -2.62 -11.54
C ALA A 24 1.32 -2.58 -13.10
N GLY A 25 2.38 -2.07 -13.73
CA GLY A 25 2.52 -2.00 -15.18
C GLY A 25 1.71 -0.89 -15.86
N GLN A 26 1.19 0.08 -15.09
CA GLN A 26 0.41 1.23 -15.57
C GLN A 26 1.11 2.53 -15.17
N PRO A 27 2.21 2.92 -15.87
CA PRO A 27 2.96 4.12 -15.51
C PRO A 27 2.10 5.38 -15.65
N VAL A 28 2.08 6.20 -14.61
CA VAL A 28 1.34 7.47 -14.58
C VAL A 28 2.25 8.60 -15.07
N SER A 29 1.74 9.43 -15.99
CA SER A 29 2.49 10.57 -16.54
C SER A 29 2.44 11.79 -15.60
N ASP A 30 3.44 12.67 -15.69
CA ASP A 30 3.55 13.87 -14.85
C ASP A 30 2.29 14.77 -14.84
N PRO A 31 1.57 14.97 -15.97
CA PRO A 31 0.30 15.69 -15.96
C PRO A 31 -0.77 15.02 -15.10
N VAL A 32 -0.85 13.69 -15.13
CA VAL A 32 -1.82 12.92 -14.34
C VAL A 32 -1.46 12.94 -12.86
N LEU A 33 -0.16 12.95 -12.52
CA LEU A 33 0.28 13.15 -11.14
C LEU A 33 -0.12 14.52 -10.60
N HIS A 34 0.00 15.57 -11.42
CA HIS A 34 -0.43 16.91 -11.05
C HIS A 34 -1.95 16.97 -10.80
N GLU A 35 -2.75 16.29 -11.61
CA GLU A 35 -4.21 16.20 -11.41
C GLU A 35 -4.59 15.42 -10.14
N ILE A 36 -3.85 14.36 -9.82
CA ILE A 36 -4.01 13.61 -8.57
C ILE A 36 -3.70 14.50 -7.36
N GLU A 37 -2.60 15.25 -7.40
CA GLU A 37 -2.24 16.20 -6.35
C GLU A 37 -3.32 17.27 -6.16
N GLN A 38 -3.86 17.84 -7.25
CA GLN A 38 -4.94 18.82 -7.19
C GLN A 38 -6.22 18.25 -6.58
N THR A 39 -6.58 17.01 -6.94
CA THR A 39 -7.75 16.32 -6.40
C THR A 39 -7.60 16.10 -4.89
N LEU A 40 -6.43 15.67 -4.43
CA LEU A 40 -6.14 15.48 -3.01
C LEU A 40 -6.17 16.78 -2.22
N HIS A 41 -5.67 17.88 -2.79
CA HIS A 41 -5.81 19.20 -2.18
C HIS A 41 -7.27 19.64 -2.08
N GLY A 42 -8.08 19.42 -3.12
CA GLY A 42 -9.51 19.76 -3.13
C GLY A 42 -10.31 18.98 -2.08
N VAL A 43 -10.02 17.68 -1.92
CA VAL A 43 -10.62 16.81 -0.90
C VAL A 43 -10.29 17.27 0.52
N LEU A 44 -9.04 17.66 0.78
CA LEU A 44 -8.60 18.09 2.11
C LEU A 44 -9.05 19.51 2.46
N ALA A 45 -9.31 20.36 1.46
CA ALA A 45 -9.78 21.71 1.68
C ALA A 45 -11.29 21.81 1.95
N HIS A 46 -12.09 20.82 1.49
CA HIS A 46 -13.56 20.89 1.57
C HIS A 46 -14.16 19.61 2.18
N PRO A 47 -14.75 19.70 3.39
CA PRO A 47 -15.36 18.55 4.07
C PRO A 47 -16.42 17.82 3.25
N GLY A 48 -17.22 18.54 2.46
CA GLY A 48 -18.24 17.95 1.57
C GLY A 48 -17.67 17.19 0.36
N VAL A 49 -16.42 17.47 -0.03
CA VAL A 49 -15.71 16.75 -1.09
C VAL A 49 -15.07 15.48 -0.52
N ALA A 50 -14.56 15.52 0.72
CA ALA A 50 -14.06 14.34 1.43
C ALA A 50 -15.15 13.28 1.68
N GLU A 51 -16.39 13.70 1.97
CA GLU A 51 -17.52 12.79 2.14
C GLU A 51 -17.95 12.11 0.82
N GLN A 52 -17.80 12.80 -0.32
CA GLN A 52 -18.08 12.22 -1.63
C GLN A 52 -16.97 11.25 -2.07
N TRP A 53 -15.70 11.58 -1.76
CA TRP A 53 -14.55 10.72 -1.98
C TRP A 53 -14.63 9.41 -1.17
N SER A 54 -14.93 9.50 0.14
CA SER A 54 -15.03 8.32 1.01
C SER A 54 -16.15 7.35 0.61
N ARG A 55 -17.16 7.85 -0.10
CA ARG A 55 -18.28 7.07 -0.66
C ARG A 55 -18.03 6.56 -2.09
N GLY A 56 -16.86 6.84 -2.68
CA GLY A 56 -16.52 6.42 -4.04
C GLY A 56 -17.36 7.08 -5.13
N ARG A 57 -17.90 8.28 -4.88
CA ARG A 57 -18.81 9.00 -5.80
C ARG A 57 -18.20 10.29 -6.37
N LEU A 58 -16.86 10.37 -6.46
CA LEU A 58 -16.22 11.51 -7.09
C LEU A 58 -16.25 11.32 -8.62
N VAL A 59 -17.16 12.02 -9.29
CA VAL A 59 -17.37 11.87 -10.75
C VAL A 59 -16.55 12.88 -11.56
N LYS A 60 -15.97 13.91 -10.92
CA LYS A 60 -15.09 14.93 -11.53
C LYS A 60 -14.03 15.44 -10.53
N VAL A 61 -12.88 15.88 -11.07
CA VAL A 61 -11.84 16.58 -10.30
C VAL A 61 -12.43 17.86 -9.69
N PRO A 62 -12.36 18.06 -8.37
CA PRO A 62 -12.85 19.29 -7.73
C PRO A 62 -12.04 20.49 -8.21
N GLU A 63 -12.71 21.57 -8.58
CA GLU A 63 -12.04 22.80 -8.99
C GLU A 63 -11.17 23.34 -7.84
N ALA A 64 -9.89 23.59 -8.11
CA ALA A 64 -8.95 24.08 -7.12
C ALA A 64 -9.35 25.52 -6.72
N ALA A 65 -10.07 25.65 -5.61
CA ALA A 65 -10.36 26.96 -5.02
C ALA A 65 -9.07 27.54 -4.42
N VAL A 66 -8.36 28.36 -5.22
CA VAL A 66 -7.43 29.35 -4.67
C VAL A 66 -8.26 30.55 -4.25
N GLY A 67 -8.69 30.59 -3.00
CA GLY A 67 -9.46 31.72 -2.46
C GLY A 67 -9.97 31.45 -1.06
N PHE A 68 -9.23 31.91 -0.05
CA PHE A 68 -9.79 32.03 1.30
C PHE A 68 -10.80 33.18 1.29
N ALA A 69 -12.08 32.86 1.45
CA ALA A 69 -13.10 33.85 1.75
C ALA A 69 -12.95 34.33 3.20
N ASP A 70 -12.53 35.60 3.31
CA ASP A 70 -12.83 36.60 4.34
C ASP A 70 -12.78 36.19 5.82
N VAL A 71 -11.63 36.45 6.44
CA VAL A 71 -11.61 36.89 7.84
C VAL A 71 -11.89 38.40 7.83
N THR A 72 -13.09 38.78 8.27
CA THR A 72 -13.46 40.17 8.52
C THR A 72 -12.58 40.76 9.64
N PRO A 73 -11.84 41.87 9.40
CA PRO A 73 -11.15 42.58 10.46
C PRO A 73 -12.08 43.66 10.99
N GLY A 74 -12.56 43.50 12.23
CA GLY A 74 -13.32 44.58 12.85
C GLY A 74 -13.84 44.24 14.23
N THR A 75 -13.20 44.75 15.28
CA THR A 75 -13.59 46.03 15.90
C THR A 75 -12.84 46.14 17.23
N VAL A 76 -11.91 47.09 17.31
CA VAL A 76 -11.38 47.62 18.57
C VAL A 76 -12.03 48.98 18.79
N PRO A 77 -12.72 49.19 19.93
CA PRO A 77 -12.84 50.51 20.54
C PRO A 77 -12.58 50.40 22.06
N THR A 78 -12.04 51.34 22.82
CA THR A 78 -11.58 52.71 22.63
C THR A 78 -10.75 53.05 23.88
N ARG A 79 -9.68 53.81 23.67
CA ARG A 79 -8.87 54.46 24.71
C ARG A 79 -9.60 55.67 25.31
N PRO A 80 -9.58 55.90 26.63
CA PRO A 80 -9.69 57.25 27.19
C PRO A 80 -8.31 57.90 27.35
N ALA A 81 -8.29 59.22 27.10
CA ALA A 81 -7.15 60.13 27.20
C ALA A 81 -6.81 60.50 28.68
N PRO A 82 -5.68 61.18 28.93
CA PRO A 82 -4.93 61.13 30.20
C PRO A 82 -5.37 62.20 31.21
N ALA A 83 -5.17 61.89 32.50
CA ALA A 83 -5.22 62.86 33.59
C ALA A 83 -3.83 62.98 34.24
N GLU A 84 -3.51 64.23 34.59
CA GLU A 84 -2.22 64.77 35.02
C GLU A 84 -1.82 64.38 36.45
N GLY A 85 -0.53 64.53 36.75
CA GLY A 85 -0.06 64.79 38.12
C GLY A 85 1.09 63.91 38.62
N PRO A 86 2.33 64.43 38.74
CA PRO A 86 3.48 63.69 39.23
C PRO A 86 3.52 63.66 40.76
N THR A 87 3.80 62.50 41.35
CA THR A 87 4.19 62.38 42.77
C THR A 87 5.40 61.46 42.92
N PRO A 88 6.22 61.67 43.96
CA PRO A 88 7.66 61.46 43.88
C PRO A 88 8.06 60.00 43.95
N ARG A 89 9.11 59.66 43.18
CA ARG A 89 9.96 58.48 43.35
C ARG A 89 10.30 58.29 44.84
N LYS A 90 9.80 57.21 45.43
CA LYS A 90 10.51 56.53 46.51
C LYS A 90 11.51 55.59 45.85
N GLU A 91 12.79 55.89 46.03
CA GLU A 91 13.88 54.96 45.75
C GLU A 91 13.63 53.66 46.53
N PRO A 92 13.58 52.49 45.88
CA PRO A 92 13.54 51.24 46.60
C PRO A 92 14.92 50.97 47.21
N GLU A 93 14.92 50.62 48.50
CA GLU A 93 16.15 50.23 49.20
C GLU A 93 16.83 49.03 48.51
N PRO A 94 18.16 49.08 48.30
CA PRO A 94 18.90 48.15 47.43
C PRO A 94 18.91 46.68 47.90
N GLY A 95 18.45 46.37 49.12
CA GLY A 95 18.43 45.00 49.66
C GLY A 95 17.20 44.15 49.31
N LYS A 96 16.03 44.75 49.05
CA LYS A 96 14.78 43.99 48.81
C LYS A 96 14.61 43.54 47.35
N GLU A 97 15.21 44.24 46.40
CA GLU A 97 15.20 43.86 44.98
C GLU A 97 16.08 42.65 44.68
N GLN A 98 17.24 42.53 45.34
CA GLN A 98 18.14 41.38 45.18
C GLN A 98 17.48 40.07 45.62
N GLY A 99 16.77 40.07 46.76
CA GLY A 99 16.02 38.89 47.22
C GLY A 99 14.91 38.46 46.25
N ARG A 100 14.12 39.41 45.75
CA ARG A 100 13.06 39.14 44.75
C ARG A 100 13.61 38.67 43.40
N ALA A 101 14.76 39.19 42.98
CA ALA A 101 15.44 38.75 41.77
C ALA A 101 16.01 37.34 41.91
N SER A 102 16.57 37.00 43.08
CA SER A 102 17.06 35.64 43.39
C SER A 102 15.93 34.62 43.42
N GLU A 103 14.79 34.95 44.04
CA GLU A 103 13.62 34.07 44.09
C GLU A 103 13.04 33.82 42.69
N ARG A 104 12.95 34.85 41.84
CA ARG A 104 12.54 34.71 40.44
C ARG A 104 13.48 33.78 39.67
N ARG A 105 14.81 34.00 39.78
CA ARG A 105 15.80 33.12 39.14
C ARG A 105 15.67 31.67 39.59
N MET A 106 15.42 31.42 40.89
CA MET A 106 15.25 30.06 41.40
C MET A 106 13.98 29.39 40.86
N ARG A 107 12.87 30.14 40.75
CA ARG A 107 11.62 29.66 40.12
C ARG A 107 11.82 29.37 38.63
N ASP A 108 12.50 30.24 37.91
CA ASP A 108 12.77 30.07 36.48
C ASP A 108 13.69 28.86 36.23
N LEU A 109 14.72 28.67 37.06
CA LEU A 109 15.56 27.47 37.02
C LEU A 109 14.78 26.20 37.34
N GLY A 110 13.86 26.25 38.32
CA GLY A 110 12.97 25.13 38.64
C GLY A 110 12.09 24.75 37.46
N ARG A 111 11.46 25.74 36.82
CA ARG A 111 10.65 25.55 35.60
C ARG A 111 11.48 24.95 34.46
N ALA A 112 12.64 25.53 34.17
CA ALA A 112 13.52 25.06 33.11
C ALA A 112 14.00 23.62 33.35
N ARG A 113 14.24 23.22 34.61
CA ARG A 113 14.56 21.83 34.96
C ARG A 113 13.39 20.90 34.69
N THR A 114 12.19 21.25 35.12
CA THR A 114 10.99 20.43 34.86
C THR A 114 10.72 20.31 33.36
N GLU A 115 10.82 21.40 32.60
CA GLU A 115 10.67 21.38 31.14
C GLU A 115 11.72 20.48 30.46
N ALA A 116 12.97 20.49 30.95
CA ALA A 116 14.02 19.62 30.45
C ALA A 116 13.74 18.14 30.78
N GLU A 117 13.33 17.82 32.01
CA GLU A 117 12.96 16.46 32.43
C GLU A 117 11.76 15.92 31.63
N GLU A 118 10.76 16.75 31.36
CA GLU A 118 9.60 16.40 30.53
C GLU A 118 10.01 16.15 29.07
N ALA A 119 10.91 16.98 28.52
CA ALA A 119 11.44 16.80 27.18
C ALA A 119 12.25 15.50 27.07
N ASP A 120 13.13 15.20 28.04
CA ASP A 120 13.89 13.95 28.06
C ASP A 120 12.98 12.73 28.19
N ALA A 121 11.92 12.83 29.01
CA ALA A 121 10.92 11.77 29.12
C ALA A 121 10.16 11.56 27.80
N GLU A 122 9.82 12.63 27.06
CA GLU A 122 9.20 12.53 25.74
C GLU A 122 10.16 11.90 24.71
N VAL A 123 11.44 12.29 24.71
CA VAL A 123 12.45 11.64 23.84
C VAL A 123 12.54 10.15 24.15
N GLY A 124 12.53 9.77 25.43
CA GLY A 124 12.49 8.36 25.86
C GLY A 124 11.28 7.62 25.31
N ARG A 125 10.07 8.18 25.46
CA ARG A 125 8.82 7.60 24.92
C ARG A 125 8.88 7.44 23.40
N ARG A 126 9.30 8.48 22.67
CA ARG A 126 9.43 8.43 21.21
C ARG A 126 10.49 7.44 20.75
N GLY A 127 11.58 7.31 21.50
CA GLY A 127 12.61 6.31 21.26
C GLY A 127 12.07 4.88 21.38
N GLN A 128 11.26 4.60 22.39
CA GLN A 128 10.59 3.31 22.58
C GLN A 128 9.58 3.03 21.45
N GLU A 129 8.71 3.98 21.14
CA GLU A 129 7.74 3.86 20.03
C GLU A 129 8.43 3.57 18.70
N LEU A 130 9.56 4.23 18.43
CA LEU A 130 10.36 3.99 17.23
C LEU A 130 11.02 2.60 17.23
N GLY A 131 11.48 2.13 18.39
CA GLY A 131 11.99 0.77 18.56
C GLY A 131 10.92 -0.27 18.23
N GLU A 132 9.76 -0.17 18.85
CA GLU A 132 8.63 -1.07 18.59
C GLU A 132 8.13 -1.02 17.14
N ALA A 133 8.15 0.16 16.51
CA ALA A 133 7.81 0.29 15.10
C ALA A 133 8.83 -0.42 14.20
N ARG A 134 10.13 -0.33 14.51
CA ARG A 134 11.19 -1.03 13.77
C ARG A 134 11.11 -2.53 13.94
N ASP A 135 10.85 -3.02 15.15
CA ASP A 135 10.71 -4.45 15.42
C ASP A 135 9.50 -5.03 14.67
N ARG A 136 8.37 -4.31 14.67
CA ARG A 136 7.19 -4.68 13.87
C ARG A 136 7.49 -4.67 12.37
N GLN A 137 8.24 -3.68 11.88
CA GLN A 137 8.66 -3.62 10.48
C GLN A 137 9.55 -4.82 10.12
N ALA A 138 10.52 -5.16 10.96
CA ALA A 138 11.42 -6.28 10.75
C ALA A 138 10.65 -7.62 10.72
N ALA A 139 9.76 -7.83 11.70
CA ALA A 139 8.91 -9.02 11.75
C ALA A 139 8.00 -9.14 10.52
N ALA A 140 7.37 -8.04 10.10
CA ALA A 140 6.56 -8.00 8.89
C ALA A 140 7.39 -8.31 7.63
N GLY A 141 8.62 -7.80 7.56
CA GLY A 141 9.58 -8.10 6.50
C GLY A 141 9.91 -9.60 6.44
N SER A 142 10.29 -10.22 7.56
CA SER A 142 10.57 -11.65 7.62
C SER A 142 9.36 -12.49 7.22
N HIS A 143 8.16 -12.13 7.67
CA HIS A 143 6.93 -12.84 7.26
C HIS A 143 6.64 -12.71 5.76
N ALA A 144 6.93 -11.54 5.16
CA ALA A 144 6.78 -11.33 3.73
C ALA A 144 7.78 -12.19 2.92
N GLU A 145 9.03 -12.28 3.37
CA GLU A 145 10.06 -13.14 2.77
C GLU A 145 9.66 -14.61 2.84
N GLU A 146 9.24 -15.10 4.01
CA GLU A 146 8.75 -16.47 4.17
C GLU A 146 7.54 -16.77 3.28
N ALA A 147 6.61 -15.81 3.14
CA ALA A 147 5.47 -15.96 2.26
C ALA A 147 5.90 -16.05 0.79
N ALA A 148 6.84 -15.20 0.37
CA ALA A 148 7.39 -15.24 -0.98
C ALA A 148 8.11 -16.56 -1.26
N ASP A 149 8.84 -17.11 -0.29
CA ASP A 149 9.50 -18.42 -0.40
C ASP A 149 8.48 -19.56 -0.58
N ARG A 150 7.39 -19.53 0.17
CA ARG A 150 6.29 -20.51 0.02
C ARG A 150 5.66 -20.44 -1.36
N VAL A 151 5.43 -19.23 -1.88
CA VAL A 151 4.90 -19.04 -3.24
C VAL A 151 5.84 -19.63 -4.28
N ARG A 152 7.14 -19.31 -4.23
CA ARG A 152 8.13 -19.85 -5.19
C ARG A 152 8.19 -21.38 -5.17
N ARG A 153 8.10 -22.00 -3.99
CA ARG A 153 8.05 -23.47 -3.87
C ARG A 153 6.79 -24.04 -4.51
N ALA A 154 5.62 -23.46 -4.22
CA ALA A 154 4.36 -23.91 -4.80
C ALA A 154 4.33 -23.74 -6.33
N GLU A 155 4.90 -22.66 -6.87
CA GLU A 155 5.05 -22.46 -8.32
C GLU A 155 5.96 -23.51 -8.96
N HIS A 156 7.07 -23.86 -8.30
CA HIS A 156 7.96 -24.92 -8.76
C HIS A 156 7.24 -26.28 -8.78
N GLU A 157 6.56 -26.64 -7.70
CA GLU A 157 5.78 -27.88 -7.61
C GLU A 157 4.68 -27.94 -8.67
N LEU A 158 3.96 -26.83 -8.91
CA LEU A 158 2.97 -26.73 -9.97
C LEU A 158 3.61 -26.92 -11.36
N GLY A 159 4.80 -26.36 -11.58
CA GLY A 159 5.56 -26.54 -12.81
C GLY A 159 5.92 -27.99 -13.07
N GLU A 160 6.41 -28.70 -12.05
CA GLU A 160 6.74 -30.13 -12.15
C GLU A 160 5.48 -30.99 -12.34
N ALA A 161 4.39 -30.70 -11.64
CA ALA A 161 3.12 -31.39 -11.80
C ALA A 161 2.57 -31.26 -13.24
N ARG A 162 2.66 -30.08 -13.85
CA ARG A 162 2.25 -29.85 -15.25
C ARG A 162 3.12 -30.62 -16.25
N LYS A 163 4.44 -30.70 -16.01
CA LYS A 163 5.32 -31.53 -16.84
C LYS A 163 4.95 -33.01 -16.75
N ALA A 164 4.68 -33.49 -15.54
CA ALA A 164 4.24 -34.87 -15.31
C ALA A 164 2.89 -35.16 -15.97
N GLU A 165 1.93 -34.23 -15.88
CA GLU A 165 0.63 -34.32 -16.58
C GLU A 165 0.82 -34.41 -18.09
N SER A 166 1.65 -33.53 -18.67
CA SER A 166 1.93 -33.55 -20.11
C SER A 166 2.60 -34.85 -20.55
N ALA A 167 3.55 -35.37 -19.77
CA ALA A 167 4.23 -36.63 -20.06
C ALA A 167 3.24 -37.81 -20.00
N ALA A 168 2.40 -37.87 -18.97
CA ALA A 168 1.36 -38.88 -18.85
C ALA A 168 0.35 -38.80 -20.01
N GLY A 169 -0.04 -37.59 -20.42
CA GLY A 169 -0.90 -37.37 -21.58
C GLY A 169 -0.30 -37.91 -22.88
N ALA A 170 1.01 -37.73 -23.09
CA ALA A 170 1.72 -38.29 -24.24
C ALA A 170 1.70 -39.83 -24.23
N VAL A 171 1.96 -40.45 -23.07
CA VAL A 171 1.90 -41.91 -22.92
C VAL A 171 0.50 -42.45 -23.19
N VAL A 172 -0.55 -41.78 -22.69
CA VAL A 172 -1.95 -42.16 -22.96
C VAL A 172 -2.27 -42.07 -24.44
N ALA A 173 -1.85 -40.99 -25.11
CA ALA A 173 -2.05 -40.83 -26.55
C ALA A 173 -1.35 -41.95 -27.34
N GLU A 174 -0.08 -42.22 -27.04
CA GLU A 174 0.69 -43.29 -27.68
C GLU A 174 0.03 -44.66 -27.48
N ALA A 175 -0.35 -44.99 -26.25
CA ALA A 175 -1.07 -46.23 -25.95
C ALA A 175 -2.40 -46.32 -26.73
N GLY A 176 -3.14 -45.22 -26.86
CA GLY A 176 -4.37 -45.17 -27.66
C GLY A 176 -4.13 -45.44 -29.14
N THR A 177 -3.03 -44.93 -29.70
CA THR A 177 -2.64 -45.24 -31.09
C THR A 177 -2.24 -46.70 -31.26
N ALA A 178 -1.50 -47.27 -30.30
CA ALA A 178 -1.08 -48.67 -30.34
C ALA A 178 -2.26 -49.63 -30.25
N VAL A 179 -3.23 -49.35 -29.36
CA VAL A 179 -4.48 -50.12 -29.26
C VAL A 179 -5.25 -50.06 -30.58
N SER A 180 -5.43 -48.87 -31.15
CA SER A 180 -6.13 -48.70 -32.44
C SER A 180 -5.44 -49.50 -33.55
N ALA A 181 -4.12 -49.43 -33.64
CA ALA A 181 -3.33 -50.19 -34.61
C ALA A 181 -3.49 -51.71 -34.41
N ALA A 182 -3.42 -52.20 -33.17
CA ALA A 182 -3.61 -53.61 -32.85
C ALA A 182 -5.01 -54.11 -33.21
N GLU A 183 -6.05 -53.31 -32.95
CA GLU A 183 -7.41 -53.62 -33.35
C GLU A 183 -7.57 -53.70 -34.88
N HIS A 184 -6.96 -52.76 -35.61
CA HIS A 184 -6.95 -52.79 -37.07
C HIS A 184 -6.26 -54.06 -37.60
N ALA A 185 -5.09 -54.40 -37.06
CA ALA A 185 -4.37 -55.62 -37.42
C ALA A 185 -5.21 -56.88 -37.13
N LEU A 186 -5.90 -56.94 -35.98
CA LEU A 186 -6.78 -58.05 -35.63
C LEU A 186 -7.97 -58.17 -36.60
N ARG A 187 -8.58 -57.04 -37.00
CA ARG A 187 -9.67 -57.03 -37.99
C ARG A 187 -9.19 -57.58 -39.33
N GLU A 188 -8.01 -57.17 -39.80
CA GLU A 188 -7.44 -57.68 -41.05
C GLU A 188 -7.07 -59.17 -40.96
N ALA A 189 -6.45 -59.61 -39.86
CA ALA A 189 -6.15 -61.02 -39.64
C ALA A 189 -7.42 -61.89 -39.66
N ARG A 190 -8.51 -61.44 -39.02
CA ARG A 190 -9.83 -62.12 -39.07
C ARG A 190 -10.39 -62.18 -40.48
N ARG A 191 -10.26 -61.12 -41.28
CA ARG A 191 -10.69 -61.12 -42.69
C ARG A 191 -9.90 -62.12 -43.52
N VAL A 192 -8.58 -62.17 -43.35
CA VAL A 192 -7.71 -63.14 -44.02
C VAL A 192 -8.06 -64.57 -43.62
N ALA A 193 -8.16 -64.85 -42.32
CA ALA A 193 -8.55 -66.17 -41.81
C ALA A 193 -9.92 -66.60 -42.36
N GLY A 194 -10.91 -65.71 -42.35
CA GLY A 194 -12.23 -65.99 -42.91
C GLY A 194 -12.23 -66.26 -44.43
N ARG A 195 -11.36 -65.58 -45.19
CA ARG A 195 -11.18 -65.88 -46.63
C ARG A 195 -10.52 -67.24 -46.85
N ALA A 196 -9.49 -67.57 -46.07
CA ALA A 196 -8.79 -68.86 -46.14
C ALA A 196 -9.73 -70.02 -45.79
N ALA A 197 -10.48 -69.90 -44.69
CA ALA A 197 -11.46 -70.92 -44.27
C ALA A 197 -12.52 -71.18 -45.35
N ARG A 198 -13.06 -70.12 -45.97
CA ARG A 198 -14.00 -70.26 -47.10
C ARG A 198 -13.36 -70.91 -48.33
N ALA A 199 -12.07 -70.70 -48.58
CA ALA A 199 -11.38 -71.34 -49.68
C ALA A 199 -11.19 -72.85 -49.44
N VAL A 200 -10.79 -73.22 -48.21
CA VAL A 200 -10.72 -74.64 -47.78
C VAL A 200 -12.07 -75.33 -47.95
N GLN A 201 -13.14 -74.73 -47.41
CA GLN A 201 -14.49 -75.31 -47.50
C GLN A 201 -14.96 -75.52 -48.95
N ARG A 202 -14.64 -74.59 -49.87
CA ARG A 202 -14.97 -74.75 -51.29
C ARG A 202 -14.19 -75.90 -51.95
N LEU A 203 -12.92 -76.07 -51.59
CA LEU A 203 -12.09 -77.15 -52.13
C LEU A 203 -12.56 -78.52 -51.60
N GLU A 204 -12.95 -78.59 -50.33
CA GLU A 204 -13.53 -79.80 -49.74
C GLU A 204 -14.85 -80.19 -50.44
N GLN A 205 -15.74 -79.23 -50.67
CA GLN A 205 -17.00 -79.46 -51.39
C GLN A 205 -16.82 -79.90 -52.86
N GLN A 206 -15.72 -79.50 -53.50
CA GLN A 206 -15.39 -79.92 -54.87
C GLN A 206 -14.75 -81.32 -54.91
N ALA A 207 -14.25 -81.80 -53.77
CA ALA A 207 -13.56 -83.09 -53.64
C ALA A 207 -14.49 -84.22 -53.16
N GLU A 208 -15.70 -83.93 -52.68
CA GLU A 208 -16.74 -84.93 -52.44
C GLU A 208 -17.45 -85.28 -53.77
N PRO A 209 -17.36 -86.54 -54.27
CA PRO A 209 -17.94 -86.99 -55.53
C PRO A 209 -19.44 -87.29 -55.48
#